data_AF-A0A919QD92-F1
#
_entry.id   AF-A0A919QD92-F1
#
_cell.length_a   1.000
_cell.length_b   1.000
_cell.length_c   1.000
_cell.angle_alpha   90.00
_cell.angle_beta   90.00
_cell.angle_gamma   90.00
#
_symmetry.space_group_name_H-M   'P 1'
#
loop_
_entity.id
_entity.type
_entity.pdbx_description
1 polymer ?
#
loop_
_entity_poly.entity_id
_entity_poly.type
_entity_poly.pdbx_seq_one_letter_code
_entity_poly.pdbx_strand_id
1 'polypeptide(L)'
;MELKRFFGTGPYALVGGEFIPDRGGFLNVELHVSADIGADLQAPATRAGLPMEFARPLLSGLLEQPSEFDVPAGVLRIDRGVYSEISSSPRIFQTTGRLFRAVLGAMARGAEVESVVHQKLKE
;
A
#
# COMPACT_ATOMS: atom_id res chain seq x y z
N MET A 1 17.37 11.02 -11.15
CA MET A 1 15.97 11.42 -11.37
C MET A 1 15.51 12.13 -10.09
N GLU A 2 15.51 13.46 -10.09
CA GLU A 2 15.03 14.23 -8.94
C GLU A 2 13.51 14.26 -8.94
N LEU A 3 12.90 13.56 -7.99
CA LEU A 3 11.47 13.66 -7.71
C LEU A 3 11.20 15.06 -7.15
N LYS A 4 10.68 15.96 -7.99
CA LYS A 4 10.17 17.27 -7.55
C LYS A 4 9.07 17.07 -6.52
N ARG A 5 9.26 17.66 -5.34
CA ARG A 5 8.33 17.60 -4.20
C ARG A 5 7.04 18.34 -4.51
N PHE A 6 5.94 17.61 -4.62
CA PHE A 6 4.60 18.19 -4.50
C PHE A 6 4.22 18.24 -3.03
N PHE A 7 4.22 19.43 -2.43
CA PHE A 7 3.47 19.67 -1.19
C PHE A 7 1.99 19.77 -1.54
N GLY A 8 1.37 18.62 -1.81
CA GLY A 8 -0.08 18.52 -1.91
C GLY A 8 -0.68 18.44 -0.52
N THR A 9 -1.69 19.26 -0.23
CA THR A 9 -2.67 19.06 0.86
C THR A 9 -3.58 17.84 0.60
N GLY A 10 -3.10 16.89 -0.19
CA GLY A 10 -3.83 15.72 -0.64
C GLY A 10 -3.71 14.57 0.35
N PRO A 11 -4.53 13.53 0.16
CA PRO A 11 -4.45 12.31 0.94
C PRO A 11 -3.02 11.72 0.91
N TYR A 12 -2.47 11.37 2.07
CA TYR A 12 -1.12 10.81 2.18
C TYR A 12 -1.16 9.39 2.75
N ALA A 13 -0.51 8.45 2.07
CA ALA A 13 -0.15 7.14 2.59
C ALA A 13 1.00 6.59 1.75
N LEU A 14 2.06 6.12 2.42
CA LEU A 14 3.15 5.41 1.77
C LEU A 14 3.30 4.06 2.45
N VAL A 15 3.31 3.00 1.64
CA VAL A 15 3.46 1.63 2.09
C VAL A 15 4.51 0.96 1.22
N GLY A 16 5.41 0.22 1.85
CA GLY A 16 6.43 -0.56 1.17
C GLY A 16 6.40 -1.99 1.66
N GLY A 17 6.69 -2.90 0.74
CA GLY A 17 6.77 -4.32 1.03
C GLY A 17 7.44 -5.09 -0.09
N GLU A 18 7.61 -6.37 0.14
CA GLU A 18 8.17 -7.33 -0.79
C GLU A 18 7.14 -8.44 -1.04
N PHE A 19 7.02 -8.84 -2.30
CA PHE A 19 6.20 -9.97 -2.68
C PHE A 19 7.07 -11.08 -3.26
N ILE A 20 6.95 -12.27 -2.67
CA ILE A 20 7.65 -13.48 -3.11
C ILE A 20 6.58 -14.46 -3.61
N PRO A 21 6.46 -14.66 -4.94
CA PRO A 21 5.51 -15.61 -5.49
C PRO A 21 5.91 -17.04 -5.13
N ASP A 22 4.92 -17.90 -4.90
CA ASP A 22 5.12 -19.33 -4.71
C ASP A 22 4.14 -20.17 -5.55
N ARG A 23 4.25 -21.50 -5.42
CA ARG A 23 3.35 -22.46 -6.09
C ARG A 23 2.19 -22.91 -5.19
N GLY A 24 1.99 -22.25 -4.06
CA GLY A 24 0.90 -22.52 -3.15
C GLY A 24 -0.46 -22.14 -3.74
N GLY A 25 -1.51 -22.37 -2.96
CA GLY A 25 -2.88 -21.96 -3.32
C GLY A 25 -3.34 -20.67 -2.63
N PHE A 26 -2.51 -20.06 -1.78
CA PHE A 26 -2.92 -18.97 -0.89
C PHE A 26 -1.93 -17.81 -0.93
N LEU A 27 -2.47 -16.59 -0.80
CA LEU A 27 -1.70 -15.40 -0.49
C LEU A 27 -1.58 -15.28 1.03
N ASN A 28 -0.36 -15.35 1.54
CA ASN A 28 -0.05 -15.05 2.94
C ASN A 28 0.38 -13.59 3.05
N VAL A 29 -0.27 -12.82 3.92
CA VAL A 29 0.05 -11.41 4.15
C VAL A 29 0.69 -11.26 5.52
N GLU A 30 1.94 -10.83 5.53
CA GLU A 30 2.69 -10.50 6.74
C GLU A 30 2.75 -8.98 6.87
N LEU A 31 2.07 -8.42 7.88
CA LEU A 31 1.98 -6.99 8.10
C LEU A 31 2.72 -6.59 9.38
N HIS A 32 3.82 -5.87 9.24
CA HIS A 32 4.53 -5.33 10.40
C HIS A 32 3.85 -4.04 10.86
N VAL A 33 3.19 -4.12 12.02
CA VAL A 33 2.58 -2.96 12.67
C VAL A 33 3.61 -2.32 13.59
N SER A 34 3.85 -1.03 13.41
CA SER A 34 4.77 -0.26 14.23
C SER A 34 4.28 1.18 14.38
N ALA A 35 4.51 1.77 15.55
CA ALA A 35 4.26 3.19 15.80
C ALA A 35 5.60 3.93 15.82
N ASP A 36 5.67 5.05 15.09
CA ASP A 36 6.74 6.04 15.10
C ASP A 36 8.17 5.46 15.25
N ILE A 37 8.58 4.70 14.25
CA ILE A 37 9.94 4.15 14.16
C ILE A 37 10.91 5.28 13.80
N GLY A 38 11.28 6.09 14.80
CA GLY A 38 12.08 7.32 14.67
C GLY A 38 12.98 7.35 13.43
N ALA A 39 12.54 8.09 12.42
CA ALA A 39 13.21 8.23 11.13
C ALA A 39 13.32 9.70 10.76
N ASP A 40 14.43 10.08 10.13
CA ASP A 40 14.61 11.43 9.62
C ASP A 40 13.76 11.63 8.35
N LEU A 41 12.49 11.99 8.56
CA LEU A 41 11.59 12.38 7.50
C LEU A 41 11.67 13.89 7.32
N GLN A 42 11.94 14.32 6.09
CA GLN A 42 12.12 15.73 5.73
C GLN A 42 10.83 16.59 5.86
N ALA A 43 9.74 16.03 6.37
CA ALA A 43 8.45 16.70 6.58
C ALA A 43 7.98 16.56 8.04
N PRO A 44 7.75 17.69 8.76
CA PRO A 44 7.54 17.69 10.21
C PRO A 44 6.25 17.00 10.68
N ALA A 45 5.25 16.85 9.80
CA ALA A 45 3.99 16.17 10.11
C ALA A 45 3.98 14.68 9.69
N THR A 46 5.07 14.19 9.09
CA THR A 46 5.18 12.78 8.68
C THR A 46 5.85 11.95 9.76
N ARG A 47 5.39 10.71 9.90
CA ARG A 47 5.88 9.72 10.86
C ARG A 47 6.14 8.42 10.13
N ALA A 48 7.26 7.79 10.44
CA ALA A 48 7.60 6.49 9.90
C ALA A 48 6.95 5.40 10.77
N GLY A 49 6.42 4.37 10.13
CA GLY A 49 5.69 3.30 10.78
C GLY A 49 4.30 3.10 10.17
N LEU A 50 3.68 2.00 10.58
CA LEU A 50 2.34 1.63 10.17
C LEU A 50 1.52 1.31 11.43
N PRO A 51 0.93 2.33 12.08
CA PRO A 51 0.13 2.11 13.28
C PRO A 51 -1.11 1.28 12.97
N MET A 52 -1.65 0.61 13.98
CA MET A 52 -2.78 -0.33 13.83
C MET A 52 -4.01 0.30 13.16
N GLU A 53 -4.23 1.60 13.39
CA GLU A 53 -5.32 2.38 12.79
C GLU A 53 -5.26 2.46 11.26
N PHE A 54 -4.07 2.32 10.67
CA PHE A 54 -3.84 2.33 9.22
C PHE A 54 -3.54 0.93 8.68
N ALA A 55 -2.92 0.07 9.49
CA ALA A 55 -2.65 -1.33 9.17
C ALA A 55 -3.95 -2.11 8.86
N ARG A 56 -4.98 -1.95 9.68
CA ARG A 56 -6.27 -2.66 9.48
C ARG A 56 -6.97 -2.24 8.19
N PRO A 57 -7.18 -0.93 7.91
CA PRO A 57 -7.74 -0.51 6.63
C PRO A 57 -6.92 -0.94 5.42
N LEU A 58 -5.59 -0.86 5.50
CA LEU A 58 -4.69 -1.33 4.45
C LEU A 58 -4.93 -2.81 4.14
N LEU A 59 -4.94 -3.66 5.17
CA LEU A 59 -5.22 -5.09 5.02
C LEU A 59 -6.62 -5.34 4.44
N SER A 60 -7.62 -4.58 4.91
CA SER A 60 -9.00 -4.65 4.39
C SER A 60 -9.04 -4.38 2.89
N GLY A 61 -8.40 -3.30 2.42
CA GLY A 61 -8.36 -2.98 1.00
C GLY A 61 -7.58 -3.98 0.15
N LEU A 62 -6.51 -4.56 0.70
CA LEU A 62 -5.73 -5.62 0.04
C LEU A 62 -6.55 -6.91 -0.14
N LEU A 63 -7.32 -7.28 0.88
CA LEU A 63 -8.10 -8.52 0.90
C LEU A 63 -9.53 -8.36 0.37
N GLU A 64 -9.92 -7.15 -0.06
CA GLU A 64 -11.27 -6.87 -0.52
C GLU A 64 -11.64 -7.71 -1.75
N GLN A 65 -12.83 -8.31 -1.69
CA GLN A 65 -13.41 -9.19 -2.71
C GLN A 65 -14.83 -8.72 -3.04
N PRO A 66 -15.31 -8.89 -4.28
CA PRO A 66 -14.59 -9.44 -5.43
C PRO A 66 -13.54 -8.46 -5.97
N SER A 67 -12.41 -8.99 -6.42
CA SER A 67 -11.40 -8.20 -7.12
C SER A 67 -11.20 -8.72 -8.53
N GLU A 68 -11.16 -7.81 -9.50
CA GLU A 68 -10.75 -8.11 -10.89
C GLU A 68 -9.26 -8.49 -10.98
N PHE A 69 -8.52 -8.33 -9.88
CA PHE A 69 -7.10 -8.60 -9.77
C PHE A 69 -6.89 -9.78 -8.83
N ASP A 70 -6.83 -10.98 -9.43
CA ASP A 70 -6.28 -12.14 -8.73
C ASP A 70 -4.80 -11.89 -8.43
N VAL A 71 -4.48 -11.92 -7.15
CA VAL A 71 -3.11 -11.85 -6.67
C VAL A 71 -2.58 -13.30 -6.65
N PRO A 72 -1.40 -13.55 -7.23
CA PRO A 72 -0.80 -14.89 -7.19
C PRO A 72 -0.56 -15.35 -5.75
N ALA A 73 -0.52 -16.66 -5.57
CA ALA A 73 -0.07 -17.26 -4.32
C ALA A 73 1.38 -16.86 -4.01
N GLY A 74 1.69 -16.77 -2.72
CA GLY A 74 2.98 -16.28 -2.25
C GLY A 74 2.88 -15.60 -0.90
N VAL A 75 3.97 -14.93 -0.53
CA VAL A 75 4.08 -14.15 0.70
C VAL A 75 4.23 -12.68 0.34
N LEU A 76 3.29 -11.85 0.78
CA LEU A 76 3.40 -10.40 0.75
C LEU A 76 3.81 -9.90 2.13
N ARG A 77 5.05 -9.44 2.27
CA ARG A 77 5.59 -8.86 3.50
C ARG A 77 5.59 -7.34 3.41
N ILE A 78 4.72 -6.70 4.16
CA ILE A 78 4.63 -5.24 4.26
C ILE A 78 5.36 -4.82 5.54
N ASP A 79 6.55 -4.25 5.36
CA ASP A 79 7.47 -3.92 6.46
C ASP A 79 7.75 -2.42 6.62
N ARG A 80 7.23 -1.60 5.70
CA ARG A 80 7.45 -0.15 5.67
C ARG A 80 6.13 0.59 5.54
N GLY A 81 5.98 1.65 6.34
CA GLY A 81 4.87 2.59 6.28
C GLY A 81 5.34 4.01 6.58
N VAL A 82 4.69 4.99 5.97
CA VAL A 82 4.79 6.40 6.39
C VAL A 82 3.39 6.99 6.33
N TYR A 83 3.04 7.73 7.38
CA TYR A 83 1.79 8.46 7.47
C TYR A 83 2.04 9.93 7.80
N SER A 84 1.03 10.76 7.55
CA SER A 84 0.97 12.17 7.90
C SER A 84 -0.08 12.35 8.98
N GLU A 85 0.28 12.98 10.10
CA GLU A 85 -0.66 13.29 11.18
C GLU A 85 -1.80 14.22 10.74
N ILE A 86 -1.61 14.93 9.62
CA ILE A 86 -2.57 15.93 9.12
C ILE A 86 -3.44 15.36 7.99
N SER A 87 -2.86 14.54 7.11
CA SER A 87 -3.49 14.18 5.82
C SER A 87 -3.61 12.68 5.56
N SER A 88 -3.17 11.82 6.49
CA SER A 88 -3.49 10.40 6.44
C SER A 88 -4.84 10.12 7.09
N SER A 89 -5.50 9.08 6.61
CA SER A 89 -6.74 8.59 7.20
C SER A 89 -6.90 7.08 6.93
N PRO A 90 -7.72 6.38 7.72
CA PRO A 90 -8.05 4.98 7.47
C PRO A 90 -8.50 4.71 6.03
N ARG A 91 -9.34 5.60 5.47
CA ARG A 91 -9.85 5.46 4.11
C ARG A 91 -8.74 5.49 3.06
N ILE A 92 -7.75 6.35 3.23
CA ILE A 92 -6.63 6.47 2.28
C ILE A 92 -5.80 5.19 2.30
N PHE A 93 -5.50 4.64 3.48
CA PHE A 93 -4.79 3.37 3.60
C PHE A 93 -5.58 2.20 3.03
N GLN A 94 -6.91 2.19 3.15
CA GLN A 94 -7.75 1.20 2.46
C GLN A 94 -7.63 1.32 0.94
N THR A 95 -7.71 2.53 0.38
CA THR A 95 -7.47 2.77 -1.05
C THR A 95 -6.07 2.32 -1.47
N THR A 96 -5.04 2.61 -0.66
CA THR A 96 -3.67 2.13 -0.89
C THR A 96 -3.61 0.61 -0.93
N GLY A 97 -4.35 -0.10 -0.06
CA GLY A 97 -4.45 -1.56 -0.08
C GLY A 97 -5.05 -2.10 -1.38
N ARG A 98 -6.14 -1.49 -1.86
CA ARG A 98 -6.76 -1.84 -3.14
C ARG A 98 -5.81 -1.62 -4.32
N LEU A 99 -5.11 -0.49 -4.33
CA LEU A 99 -4.13 -0.17 -5.37
C LEU A 99 -2.96 -1.15 -5.33
N PHE A 100 -2.47 -1.49 -4.14
CA PHE A 100 -1.38 -2.45 -3.99
C PHE A 100 -1.79 -3.83 -4.54
N ARG A 101 -3.00 -4.29 -4.24
CA ARG A 101 -3.57 -5.50 -4.83
C ARG A 101 -3.60 -5.44 -6.37
N ALA A 102 -4.08 -4.34 -6.92
CA ALA A 102 -4.19 -4.15 -8.36
C ALA A 102 -2.81 -4.17 -9.04
N VAL A 103 -1.80 -3.54 -8.44
CA VAL A 103 -0.40 -3.56 -8.89
C VAL A 103 0.14 -4.99 -8.88
N LEU A 104 -0.03 -5.74 -7.79
CA LEU A 104 0.44 -7.13 -7.70
C LEU A 104 -0.22 -8.02 -8.75
N GLY A 105 -1.54 -7.92 -8.92
CA GLY A 105 -2.26 -8.67 -9.94
C GLY A 105 -1.87 -8.29 -11.37
N ALA A 106 -1.59 -7.00 -11.63
CA ALA A 106 -1.11 -6.52 -12.92
C ALA A 106 0.29 -7.07 -13.24
N MET A 107 1.23 -6.95 -12.29
CA MET A 107 2.59 -7.45 -12.43
C MET A 107 2.60 -8.97 -12.67
N ALA A 108 1.77 -9.72 -11.94
CA ALA A 108 1.66 -11.17 -12.08
C ALA A 108 1.20 -11.61 -13.48
N ARG A 109 0.37 -10.79 -14.15
CA ARG A 109 -0.12 -11.05 -15.51
C ARG A 109 0.74 -10.42 -16.62
N GLY A 110 1.82 -9.73 -16.26
CA GLY A 110 2.60 -8.94 -17.21
C GLY A 110 1.80 -7.78 -17.83
N ALA A 111 0.76 -7.30 -17.13
CA ALA A 111 -0.05 -6.17 -17.56
C ALA A 111 0.63 -4.83 -17.24
N GLU A 112 0.21 -3.79 -17.95
CA GLU A 112 0.74 -2.44 -17.77
C GLU A 112 0.18 -1.82 -16.48
N VAL A 113 1.06 -1.57 -15.52
CA VAL A 113 0.69 -1.19 -14.14
C VAL A 113 0.02 0.19 -14.09
N GLU A 114 0.48 1.15 -14.89
CA GLU A 114 -0.05 2.52 -14.84
C GLU A 114 -1.52 2.58 -15.29
N SER A 115 -1.89 1.91 -16.38
CA SER A 115 -3.30 1.82 -16.81
C SER A 115 -4.19 1.21 -15.74
N VAL A 116 -3.72 0.17 -15.05
CA VAL A 116 -4.49 -0.49 -13.98
C VAL A 116 -4.72 0.44 -12.80
N VAL A 117 -3.68 1.14 -12.34
CA VAL A 117 -3.79 2.11 -11.24
C VAL A 117 -4.72 3.26 -11.63
N HIS A 118 -4.61 3.76 -12.86
CA HIS A 118 -5.42 4.88 -13.34
C HIS A 118 -6.91 4.51 -13.43
N GLN A 119 -7.24 3.28 -13.83
CA GLN A 119 -8.62 2.78 -13.79
C GLN A 119 -9.15 2.75 -12.35
N LYS A 120 -8.38 2.19 -11.40
CA LYS A 120 -8.81 2.06 -10.00
C LYS A 120 -8.99 3.38 -9.26
N LEU A 121 -8.31 4.45 -9.71
CA LEU A 121 -8.50 5.79 -9.15
C LEU A 121 -9.76 6.52 -9.67
N LYS A 122 -10.41 5.99 -10.72
CA LYS A 122 -11.63 6.57 -11.30
C LYS A 122 -12.94 5.93 -10.80
N GLU A 123 -12.82 4.80 -10.08
CA GLU A 123 -13.93 4.06 -9.44
C GLU A 123 -14.29 4.64 -8.07
#